data_AF-A0A7G9L8E2-F1
#
_entry.id   AF-A0A7G9L8E2-F1
#
_cell.length_a   1.000
_cell.length_b   1.000
_cell.length_c   1.000
_cell.angle_alpha   90.00
_cell.angle_beta   90.00
_cell.angle_gamma   90.00
#
_symmetry.space_group_name_H-M   'P 1'
#
loop_
_entity.id
_entity.type
_entity.pdbx_description
1 polymer ?
#
loop_
_entity_poly.entity_id
_entity_poly.type
_entity_poly.pdbx_seq_one_letter_code
_entity_poly.pdbx_strand_id
1 'polypeptide(L)'
;MTKELEKRFKEVGDQSEKENPLVIAKFFSPVGGATWFASEYDPQTNICYGYVKDLVPSPNGIYDEFGYFSITELESVTLPFGLKIERDIHFDEITFDELIKPKIHKRESELKDIKENKDQKQDLER
;
A
#
# COMPACT_ATOMS: atom_id res chain seq x y z
N MET A 1 7.34 -15.39 1.31
CA MET A 1 6.80 -15.19 -0.07
C MET A 1 6.04 -16.45 -0.54
N THR A 2 5.04 -16.36 -1.41
CA THR A 2 4.35 -17.54 -2.01
C THR A 2 4.74 -17.73 -3.47
N LYS A 3 4.70 -18.98 -3.98
CA LYS A 3 4.99 -19.29 -5.39
C LYS A 3 4.09 -18.56 -6.38
N GLU A 4 2.85 -18.29 -5.99
CA GLU A 4 1.88 -17.53 -6.79
C GLU A 4 2.33 -16.08 -6.95
N LEU A 5 2.71 -15.43 -5.85
CA LEU A 5 3.24 -14.07 -5.88
C LEU A 5 4.57 -14.00 -6.63
N GLU A 6 5.48 -14.97 -6.44
CA GLU A 6 6.73 -15.04 -7.22
C GLU A 6 6.47 -15.08 -8.72
N LYS A 7 5.50 -15.90 -9.16
CA LYS A 7 5.08 -15.96 -10.56
C LYS A 7 4.52 -14.61 -11.00
N ARG A 8 3.70 -13.97 -10.18
CA ARG A 8 3.08 -12.69 -10.48
C ARG A 8 4.09 -11.55 -10.60
N PHE A 9 5.04 -11.44 -9.67
CA PHE A 9 6.16 -10.50 -9.77
C PHE A 9 6.98 -10.71 -11.04
N LYS A 10 7.24 -11.97 -11.42
CA LYS A 10 7.96 -12.30 -12.67
C LYS A 10 7.17 -11.91 -13.92
N GLU A 11 5.84 -12.03 -13.90
CA GLU A 11 4.97 -11.62 -15.00
C GLU A 11 4.92 -10.10 -15.18
N VAL A 12 4.91 -9.34 -14.07
CA VAL A 12 4.92 -7.88 -14.11
C VAL A 12 6.29 -7.33 -14.50
N GLY A 13 7.36 -7.92 -13.98
CA GLY A 13 8.74 -7.56 -14.29
C GLY A 13 9.18 -6.23 -13.68
N ASP A 14 10.23 -5.66 -14.26
CA ASP A 14 10.84 -4.38 -13.87
C ASP A 14 9.86 -3.22 -14.10
N GLN A 15 9.72 -2.36 -13.09
CA GLN A 15 8.85 -1.19 -13.11
C GLN A 15 9.59 0.12 -12.83
N SER A 16 10.94 0.12 -12.86
CA SER A 16 11.78 1.28 -12.57
C SER A 16 11.48 2.53 -13.41
N GLU A 17 11.07 2.35 -14.67
CA GLU A 17 10.71 3.42 -15.59
C GLU A 17 9.22 3.81 -15.53
N LYS A 18 8.42 3.21 -14.63
CA LYS A 18 6.99 3.53 -14.49
C LYS A 18 6.78 4.58 -13.41
N GLU A 19 6.22 5.72 -13.80
CA GLU A 19 5.81 6.77 -12.85
C GLU A 19 4.74 6.30 -11.86
N ASN A 20 3.86 5.38 -12.29
CA ASN A 20 2.80 4.81 -11.47
C ASN A 20 2.91 3.26 -11.46
N PRO A 21 3.82 2.69 -10.65
CA PRO A 21 4.06 1.25 -10.63
C PRO A 21 2.88 0.49 -10.03
N LEU A 22 2.72 -0.77 -10.44
CA LEU A 22 1.73 -1.67 -9.85
C LEU A 22 2.28 -2.24 -8.53
N VAL A 23 1.48 -2.15 -7.46
CA VAL A 23 1.77 -2.74 -6.16
C VAL A 23 1.12 -4.12 -6.09
N ILE A 24 1.92 -5.14 -5.85
CA ILE A 24 1.50 -6.55 -5.97
C ILE A 24 1.28 -7.20 -4.61
N ALA A 25 2.06 -6.81 -3.59
CA ALA A 25 1.93 -7.36 -2.25
C ALA A 25 2.03 -6.28 -1.18
N LYS A 26 1.38 -6.54 -0.04
CA LYS A 26 1.40 -5.68 1.14
C LYS A 26 1.80 -6.49 2.37
N PHE A 27 2.70 -5.91 3.16
CA PHE A 27 3.10 -6.39 4.47
C PHE A 27 2.84 -5.31 5.50
N PHE A 28 2.50 -5.68 6.73
CA PHE A 28 2.15 -4.70 7.76
C PHE A 28 2.52 -5.18 9.15
N SER A 29 2.77 -4.22 10.03
CA SER A 29 2.91 -4.48 11.47
C SER A 29 1.53 -4.53 12.12
N PRO A 30 1.12 -5.64 12.76
CA PRO A 30 -0.17 -5.72 13.45
C PRO A 30 -0.26 -4.87 14.72
N VAL A 31 0.88 -4.33 15.20
CA VAL A 31 0.94 -3.53 16.44
C VAL A 31 1.40 -2.09 16.22
N GLY A 32 1.65 -1.68 14.97
CA GLY A 32 2.12 -0.34 14.62
C GLY A 32 1.58 0.11 13.25
N GLY A 33 1.96 1.32 12.82
CA GLY A 33 1.52 1.88 11.54
C GLY A 33 2.29 1.36 10.32
N ALA A 34 3.54 0.90 10.54
CA ALA A 34 4.45 0.57 9.45
C ALA A 34 3.86 -0.47 8.48
N THR A 35 3.86 -0.10 7.20
CA THR A 35 3.35 -0.90 6.09
C THR A 35 4.34 -0.88 4.94
N TRP A 36 4.59 -2.03 4.32
CA TRP A 36 5.47 -2.20 3.18
C TRP A 36 4.67 -2.69 1.99
N PHE A 37 4.79 -2.00 0.87
CA PHE A 37 4.11 -2.29 -0.38
C PHE A 37 5.16 -2.69 -1.41
N ALA A 38 5.11 -3.92 -1.91
CA ALA A 38 6.07 -4.43 -2.88
C ALA A 38 5.54 -4.24 -4.31
N SER A 39 6.31 -3.53 -5.13
CA SER A 39 6.09 -3.43 -6.58
C SER A 39 6.97 -4.41 -7.35
N GLU A 40 8.13 -4.76 -6.81
CA GLU A 40 9.07 -5.71 -7.41
C GLU A 40 9.63 -6.67 -6.35
N TYR A 41 10.12 -7.82 -6.80
CA TYR A 41 10.68 -8.86 -5.95
C TYR A 41 11.77 -9.65 -6.66
N ASP A 42 12.92 -9.77 -6.00
CA ASP A 42 14.01 -10.64 -6.42
C ASP A 42 14.00 -11.95 -5.60
N PRO A 43 13.66 -13.11 -6.21
CA PRO A 43 13.65 -14.40 -5.53
C PRO A 43 15.03 -14.92 -5.15
N GLN A 44 16.13 -14.40 -5.73
CA GLN A 44 17.49 -14.85 -5.40
C GLN A 44 17.96 -14.26 -4.06
N THR A 45 17.63 -13.00 -3.82
CA THR A 45 18.03 -12.26 -2.61
C THR A 45 16.93 -12.13 -1.57
N ASN A 46 15.68 -12.47 -1.93
CA ASN A 46 14.48 -12.29 -1.11
C ASN A 46 14.22 -10.81 -0.74
N ILE A 47 14.62 -9.90 -1.64
CA ILE A 47 14.48 -8.45 -1.49
C ILE A 47 13.33 -7.97 -2.35
N CYS A 48 12.50 -7.11 -1.78
CA CYS A 48 11.50 -6.34 -2.50
C CYS A 48 12.00 -4.92 -2.75
N TYR A 49 11.53 -4.34 -3.84
CA TYR A 49 11.50 -2.89 -4.03
C TYR A 49 10.05 -2.43 -3.97
N GLY A 50 9.82 -1.28 -3.35
CA GLY A 50 8.51 -0.65 -3.34
C GLY A 50 8.38 0.44 -2.29
N TYR A 51 7.14 0.73 -1.90
CA TYR A 51 6.82 1.87 -1.05
C TYR A 51 6.66 1.46 0.41
N VAL A 52 7.31 2.18 1.31
CA VAL A 52 7.21 2.01 2.75
C VAL A 52 6.45 3.19 3.32
N LYS A 53 5.44 2.91 4.13
CA LYS A 53 4.54 3.89 4.70
C LYS A 53 4.50 3.78 6.22
N ASP A 54 4.39 4.92 6.90
CA ASP A 54 4.20 5.04 8.34
C ASP A 54 5.34 4.39 9.17
N LEU A 55 6.52 4.23 8.57
CA LEU A 55 7.69 3.71 9.27
C LEU A 55 8.29 4.80 10.15
N VAL A 56 8.60 4.45 11.41
CA VAL A 56 9.24 5.35 12.38
C VAL A 56 10.65 4.83 12.68
N PRO A 57 11.65 5.18 11.85
CA PRO A 57 13.04 4.73 12.03
C PRO A 57 13.76 5.51 13.15
N SER A 58 13.21 6.65 13.58
CA SER A 58 13.81 7.54 14.55
C SER A 58 12.72 8.23 15.39
N PRO A 59 13.00 8.63 16.64
CA PRO A 59 12.08 9.42 17.46
C PRO A 59 11.57 10.70 16.79
N ASN A 60 12.25 11.16 15.74
CA ASN A 60 12.03 12.46 15.11
C ASN A 60 11.10 12.45 13.89
N GLY A 61 10.52 11.31 13.48
CA GLY A 61 9.56 11.35 12.38
C GLY A 61 9.07 10.02 11.85
N ILE A 62 7.92 10.12 11.17
CA ILE A 62 7.38 9.14 10.25
C ILE A 62 7.93 9.44 8.86
N TYR A 63 8.37 8.40 8.15
CA TYR A 63 8.88 8.54 6.79
C TYR A 63 8.15 7.61 5.85
N ASP A 64 7.75 8.19 4.72
CA ASP A 64 7.08 7.53 3.61
C ASP A 64 8.03 7.62 2.42
N GLU A 65 8.51 6.48 1.92
CA GLU A 65 9.55 6.46 0.88
C GLU A 65 9.50 5.21 0.00
N PHE A 66 10.04 5.32 -1.22
CA PHE A 66 10.37 4.15 -2.02
C PHE A 66 11.75 3.64 -1.63
N GLY A 67 11.89 2.32 -1.50
CA GLY A 67 13.14 1.71 -1.13
C GLY A 67 13.12 0.19 -1.23
N TYR A 68 14.28 -0.39 -0.94
CA TYR A 68 14.46 -1.82 -0.85
C TYR A 68 14.20 -2.29 0.58
N PHE A 69 13.54 -3.44 0.71
CA PHE A 69 13.34 -4.10 2.00
C PHE A 69 13.44 -5.61 1.87
N SER A 70 14.04 -6.27 2.85
CA SER A 70 14.22 -7.71 2.87
C SER A 70 13.05 -8.41 3.52
N ILE A 71 12.44 -9.38 2.83
CA ILE A 71 11.41 -10.24 3.41
C ILE A 71 11.98 -11.04 4.58
N THR A 72 13.23 -11.51 4.46
CA THR A 72 13.93 -12.23 5.53
C THR A 72 14.07 -11.36 6.79
N GLU A 73 14.38 -10.07 6.63
CA GLU A 73 14.44 -9.15 7.77
C GLU A 73 13.06 -8.94 8.39
N LEU A 74 12.02 -8.69 7.57
CA LEU A 74 10.64 -8.55 8.05
C LEU A 74 10.16 -9.77 8.85
N GLU A 75 10.46 -10.98 8.38
CA GLU A 75 10.12 -12.24 9.07
C GLU A 75 10.90 -12.41 10.39
N SER A 76 12.12 -11.87 10.47
CA SER A 76 12.97 -11.93 11.67
C SER A 76 12.49 -10.99 12.79
N VAL A 77 11.83 -9.87 12.43
CA VAL A 77 11.34 -8.88 13.39
C VAL A 77 10.40 -9.56 14.39
N THR A 78 10.61 -9.31 15.69
CA THR A 78 9.72 -9.76 16.75
C THR A 78 9.10 -8.55 17.40
N LEU A 79 7.79 -8.43 17.27
CA LEU A 79 7.00 -7.32 17.78
C LEU A 79 6.50 -7.63 19.20
N PRO A 80 5.97 -6.62 19.93
CA PRO A 80 5.20 -6.84 21.14
C PRO A 80 4.24 -8.04 21.04
N PHE A 81 4.11 -8.75 22.17
CA PHE A 81 3.30 -9.98 22.29
C PHE A 81 3.79 -11.16 21.43
N GLY A 82 5.01 -11.11 20.92
CA GLY A 82 5.57 -12.17 20.08
C GLY A 82 5.00 -12.18 18.66
N LEU A 83 4.30 -11.11 18.26
CA LEU A 83 3.74 -10.96 16.93
C LEU A 83 4.85 -10.72 15.89
N LYS A 84 4.50 -10.93 14.63
CA LYS A 84 5.39 -10.81 13.48
C LYS A 84 4.83 -9.81 12.49
N ILE A 85 5.67 -9.36 11.56
CA ILE A 85 5.18 -8.66 10.37
C ILE A 85 4.35 -9.65 9.56
N GLU A 86 3.16 -9.24 9.15
CA GLU A 86 2.22 -10.10 8.43
C GLU A 86 2.09 -9.67 6.97
N ARG A 87 1.77 -10.64 6.10
CA ARG A 87 1.38 -10.38 4.72
C ARG A 87 -0.14 -10.33 4.62
N ASP A 88 -0.67 -9.29 3.98
CA ASP A 88 -2.09 -9.17 3.72
C ASP A 88 -2.48 -10.14 2.58
N ILE A 89 -3.27 -11.16 2.91
CA ILE A 89 -3.70 -12.19 1.94
C ILE A 89 -4.91 -11.76 1.10
N HIS A 90 -5.56 -10.66 1.47
CA HIS A 90 -6.72 -10.10 0.79
C HIS A 90 -6.37 -8.79 0.07
N PHE A 91 -5.08 -8.48 -0.04
CA PHE A 91 -4.63 -7.31 -0.76
C PHE A 91 -4.78 -7.53 -2.26
N ASP A 92 -5.66 -6.76 -2.88
CA ASP A 92 -5.78 -6.67 -4.32
C ASP A 92 -4.71 -5.73 -4.88
N GLU A 93 -4.16 -6.09 -6.04
CA GLU A 93 -3.16 -5.27 -6.72
C GLU A 93 -3.75 -3.93 -7.13
N ILE A 94 -3.04 -2.85 -6.82
CA ILE A 94 -3.45 -1.48 -7.13
C ILE A 94 -2.25 -0.69 -7.65
N THR A 95 -2.53 0.35 -8.41
CA THR A 95 -1.48 1.28 -8.83
C THR A 95 -1.02 2.15 -7.66
N PHE A 96 0.21 2.66 -7.70
CA PHE A 96 0.73 3.56 -6.67
C PHE A 96 -0.15 4.80 -6.48
N ASP A 97 -0.66 5.39 -7.57
CA ASP A 97 -1.59 6.53 -7.50
C ASP A 97 -2.86 6.18 -6.71
N GLU A 98 -3.40 4.98 -6.89
CA GLU A 98 -4.57 4.51 -6.13
C GLU A 98 -4.25 4.28 -4.66
N LEU A 99 -3.03 3.83 -4.36
CA LEU A 99 -2.56 3.63 -3.00
C LEU A 99 -2.49 4.95 -2.22
N ILE A 100 -2.00 6.03 -2.83
CA ILE A 100 -1.82 7.33 -2.18
C ILE A 100 -3.06 8.23 -2.24
N LYS A 101 -4.05 7.91 -3.08
CA LYS A 101 -5.28 8.68 -3.16
C LYS A 101 -5.97 8.70 -1.79
N PRO A 102 -6.34 9.88 -1.25
CA PRO A 102 -7.12 9.94 -0.03
C PRO A 102 -8.43 9.18 -0.28
N LYS A 103 -8.68 8.14 0.52
CA LYS A 103 -9.95 7.41 0.46
C LYS A 103 -11.06 8.40 0.82
N ILE A 104 -11.77 8.90 -0.19
CA ILE A 104 -12.99 9.67 0.04
C ILE A 104 -13.90 8.75 0.82
N HIS A 105 -14.22 9.12 2.06
CA HIS A 105 -15.13 8.31 2.85
C HIS A 105 -16.44 8.23 2.08
N LYS A 106 -16.97 7.01 1.88
CA LYS A 106 -18.22 6.78 1.13
C LYS A 106 -19.35 7.74 1.55
N ARG A 107 -19.39 8.11 2.83
CA ARG A 107 -20.31 9.13 3.36
C ARG A 107 -20.06 10.54 2.80
N GLU A 108 -18.81 10.95 2.65
CA GLU A 108 -18.46 12.26 2.09
C GLU A 108 -18.73 12.35 0.60
N SER A 109 -18.52 11.27 -0.17
CA SER A 109 -18.96 11.22 -1.57
C SER A 109 -20.48 11.26 -1.67
N GLU A 110 -21.18 10.43 -0.90
CA GLU A 110 -22.65 10.42 -0.86
C GLU A 110 -23.23 11.79 -0.43
N LEU A 111 -22.60 12.48 0.53
CA LEU A 111 -23.00 13.83 0.97
C LEU A 111 -22.78 14.90 -0.12
N LYS A 112 -21.71 14.79 -0.90
CA LYS A 112 -21.44 15.70 -2.03
C LYS A 112 -22.47 15.49 -3.14
N ASP A 113 -22.74 14.24 -3.50
CA ASP A 113 -23.74 13.89 -4.51
C ASP A 113 -25.15 14.36 -4.12
N ILE A 114 -25.51 14.26 -2.83
CA ILE A 114 -26.80 14.76 -2.31
C ILE A 114 -26.89 16.29 -2.36
N LYS A 115 -25.78 17.00 -2.09
CA LYS A 115 -25.75 18.47 -2.16
C LYS A 115 -25.84 18.96 -3.60
N GLU A 116 -25.06 18.42 -4.52
CA GLU A 116 -25.09 18.81 -5.93
C GLU A 116 -26.47 18.59 -6.54
N ASN A 117 -27.13 17.48 -6.24
CA ASN A 117 -28.50 17.23 -6.71
C ASN A 117 -29.53 18.21 -6.12
N LYS A 118 -29.33 18.70 -4.88
CA LYS A 118 -30.21 19.72 -4.29
C LYS A 118 -30.02 21.08 -4.95
N ASP A 119 -28.78 21.48 -5.17
CA ASP A 119 -28.44 22.78 -5.75
C ASP A 119 -28.94 22.86 -7.21
N GLN A 120 -28.73 21.79 -8.00
CA GLN A 120 -29.27 21.71 -9.37
C GLN A 120 -30.79 21.81 -9.42
N LYS A 121 -31.49 21.15 -8.49
CA LYS A 121 -32.95 21.20 -8.43
C LYS A 121 -33.45 22.61 -8.04
N GLN A 122 -32.71 23.30 -7.18
CA GLN A 122 -33.06 24.66 -6.74
C GLN A 122 -32.83 25.71 -7.84
N ASP A 123 -31.83 25.50 -8.71
CA ASP A 123 -31.57 26.36 -9.87
C ASP A 123 -32.57 26.13 -11.03
N LEU A 124 -33.12 24.91 -11.17
CA LEU A 124 -34.19 24.58 -12.13
C LEU A 124 -35.57 25.14 -11.73
N GLU A 125 -35.77 25.47 -10.46
CA GLU A 125 -37.02 26.02 -9.92
C GLU A 125 -37.02 27.57 -9.85
N ARG A 126 -36.01 28.23 -10.41
CA ARG A 126 -35.83 29.70 -10.44
C ARG A 126 -36.03 30.29 -11.83
#